data_AF-A0A4Q9HM96-F1
#
_entry.id   AF-A0A4Q9HM96-F1
#
_cell.length_a   1.000
_cell.length_b   1.000
_cell.length_c   1.000
_cell.angle_alpha   90.00
_cell.angle_beta   90.00
_cell.angle_gamma   90.00
#
_symmetry.space_group_name_H-M   'P 1'
#
loop_
_entity.id
_entity.type
_entity.pdbx_description
1 polymer ?
#
loop_
_entity_poly.entity_id
_entity_poly.type
_entity_poly.pdbx_seq_one_letter_code
_entity_poly.pdbx_strand_id
1 'polypeptide(L)'
;MPTQTTYPGVYVEELPSSVHSITTVTTSVTAFIGHTRRGPLNRPVRVTSFAEFERRFGGLTARSPVGYAVHQFFGNGGTVAVIVRVTKAGTGKEACATLESTEGHSRCPVLEVHAKEPGSWGSGLRLAVDHDTPHPHETFDLRILDAHGTVHETFSGLSMDPGHGRYAETVINADSALIRVEAVGEDRPDPSGTVSKAFHHELPDLNVELTVKIGEVEREFTLYDPDCDGAPPCDVAELALLLEHKLRALPDAPGKHAFAGAEVIAFGRRIQVVAGSTDPRDVVRFLGECANDLGLEASVNPPVFPLHGGADGEPPGPRDLIGSEARKSGLQALREEPDVNLLALPELASYESTEDMLTVLSAAERLCRERRIFLLVDAPAAWGGVDAARAGIAAFAPVRSDHAGLYFPHLQLTDPLTGRLRSFPPSGAVAGVIARTDGERGVWKAPAGTAARLAGVHSLTVKLTDRDNGLLNPLGVNCLRTFPVAGPLIWGARTL
;
A
#
# COMPACT_ATOMS: atom_id res chain seq x y z
N MET A 1 25.23 -13.28 -42.18
CA MET A 1 25.67 -13.76 -43.50
C MET A 1 27.18 -13.80 -43.47
N PRO A 2 27.84 -14.89 -43.88
CA PRO A 2 29.29 -14.98 -43.81
C PRO A 2 29.91 -13.92 -44.72
N THR A 3 30.85 -13.14 -44.19
CA THR A 3 31.55 -12.10 -44.95
C THR A 3 32.50 -12.77 -45.95
N GLN A 4 32.32 -12.49 -47.24
CA GLN A 4 33.17 -13.05 -48.30
C GLN A 4 34.46 -12.23 -48.37
N THR A 5 35.58 -12.82 -47.93
CA THR A 5 36.88 -12.13 -47.87
C THR A 5 37.64 -12.27 -49.20
N THR A 6 38.16 -11.14 -49.71
CA THR A 6 38.75 -11.05 -51.07
C THR A 6 40.26 -11.31 -51.12
N TYR A 7 40.91 -11.59 -49.99
CA TYR A 7 42.36 -11.85 -49.91
C TYR A 7 42.72 -12.72 -48.69
N PRO A 8 43.85 -13.44 -48.69
CA PRO A 8 44.26 -14.28 -47.56
C PRO A 8 44.64 -13.43 -46.34
N GLY A 9 44.05 -13.70 -45.17
CA GLY A 9 44.32 -13.01 -43.91
C GLY A 9 43.61 -13.66 -42.72
N VAL A 10 43.96 -13.26 -41.49
CA VAL A 10 43.22 -13.65 -40.28
C VAL A 10 42.12 -12.60 -40.06
N TYR A 11 40.87 -13.04 -40.13
CA TYR A 11 39.69 -12.20 -39.91
C TYR A 11 39.02 -12.62 -38.61
N VAL A 12 38.89 -11.69 -37.67
CA VAL A 12 38.15 -11.90 -36.43
C VAL A 12 36.72 -11.48 -36.68
N GLU A 13 35.80 -12.45 -36.70
CA GLU A 13 34.36 -12.20 -36.69
C GLU A 13 33.85 -12.36 -35.26
N GLU A 14 33.59 -11.24 -34.58
CA GLU A 14 32.87 -11.28 -33.30
C GLU A 14 31.39 -11.54 -33.59
N LEU A 15 30.96 -12.77 -33.29
CA LEU A 15 29.53 -13.06 -33.14
C LEU A 15 29.00 -12.19 -31.99
N PRO A 16 27.95 -11.38 -32.17
CA PRO A 16 27.29 -10.72 -31.05
C PRO A 16 26.77 -11.83 -30.14
N SER A 17 27.51 -12.08 -29.07
CA SER A 17 27.17 -13.11 -28.12
C SER A 17 25.93 -12.64 -27.38
N SER A 18 24.82 -13.36 -27.52
CA SER A 18 23.61 -13.17 -26.73
C SER A 18 23.82 -13.69 -25.30
N VAL A 19 24.98 -13.37 -24.70
CA VAL A 19 25.18 -13.59 -23.27
C VAL A 19 24.18 -12.67 -22.61
N HIS A 20 23.08 -13.25 -22.12
CA HIS A 20 22.45 -12.67 -20.95
C HIS A 20 23.59 -12.57 -19.94
N SER A 21 24.02 -11.34 -19.63
CA SER A 21 24.96 -11.14 -18.53
C SER A 21 24.46 -12.01 -17.39
N ILE A 22 25.29 -12.91 -16.87
CA ILE A 22 24.96 -13.67 -15.67
C ILE A 22 24.71 -12.59 -14.62
N THR A 23 23.45 -12.29 -14.36
CA THR A 23 23.08 -11.34 -13.33
C THR A 23 23.60 -11.95 -12.06
N THR A 24 24.53 -11.25 -11.41
CA THR A 24 25.03 -11.62 -10.11
C THR A 24 23.80 -11.82 -9.22
N VAL A 25 23.58 -13.06 -8.75
CA VAL A 25 22.50 -13.33 -7.79
C VAL A 25 22.79 -12.43 -6.60
N THR A 26 21.84 -11.55 -6.25
CA THR A 26 22.00 -10.59 -5.16
C THR A 26 22.28 -11.36 -3.88
N THR A 27 23.52 -11.32 -3.37
CA THR A 27 23.94 -12.04 -2.16
C THR A 27 23.56 -11.35 -0.87
N SER A 28 22.89 -10.19 -0.95
CA SER A 28 22.66 -9.29 0.18
C SER A 28 21.17 -8.90 0.28
N VAL A 29 20.28 -9.86 0.04
CA VAL A 29 18.83 -9.66 0.24
C VAL A 29 18.58 -9.40 1.73
N THR A 30 18.04 -8.21 2.05
CA THR A 30 17.87 -7.78 3.43
C THR A 30 16.40 -7.82 3.85
N ALA A 31 16.08 -8.56 4.89
CA ALA A 31 14.77 -8.54 5.51
C ALA A 31 14.64 -7.41 6.55
N PHE A 32 13.56 -6.65 6.45
CA PHE A 32 13.13 -5.65 7.43
C PHE A 32 11.79 -6.07 8.03
N ILE A 33 11.72 -6.10 9.36
CA ILE A 33 10.50 -6.49 10.08
C ILE A 33 10.09 -5.36 11.01
N GLY A 34 8.82 -4.96 10.94
CA GLY A 34 8.20 -4.02 11.85
C GLY A 34 6.98 -3.33 11.25
N HIS A 35 6.67 -2.13 11.75
CA HIS A 35 5.39 -1.47 11.43
C HIS A 35 5.45 -0.64 10.14
N THR A 36 4.41 -0.76 9.31
CA THR A 36 4.17 0.08 8.13
C THR A 36 2.69 0.49 8.06
N ARG A 37 2.38 1.55 7.29
CA ARG A 37 1.02 2.12 7.20
C ARG A 37 0.04 1.20 6.46
N ARG A 38 0.50 0.54 5.40
CA ARG A 38 -0.25 -0.45 4.61
C ARG A 38 0.63 -1.64 4.25
N GLY A 39 0.10 -2.62 3.53
CA GLY A 39 0.81 -3.84 3.13
C GLY A 39 0.26 -5.09 3.84
N PRO A 40 0.58 -6.29 3.32
CA PRO A 40 0.04 -7.52 3.87
C PRO A 40 0.67 -7.81 5.25
N LEU A 41 -0.17 -8.12 6.24
CA LEU A 41 0.30 -8.47 7.58
C LEU A 41 0.98 -9.84 7.58
N ASN A 42 2.12 -9.95 8.27
CA ASN A 42 2.83 -11.20 8.51
C ASN A 42 3.22 -11.97 7.25
N ARG A 43 3.29 -11.31 6.10
CA ARG A 43 3.70 -11.93 4.84
C ARG A 43 4.98 -11.27 4.33
N PRO A 44 6.02 -12.05 4.00
CA PRO A 44 7.21 -11.50 3.38
C PRO A 44 6.91 -11.02 1.97
N VAL A 45 7.38 -9.82 1.66
CA VAL A 45 7.19 -9.20 0.35
C VAL A 45 8.51 -8.62 -0.13
N ARG A 46 8.95 -9.06 -1.30
CA ARG A 46 10.14 -8.51 -1.96
C ARG A 46 9.81 -7.15 -2.57
N VAL A 47 10.69 -6.18 -2.37
CA VAL A 47 10.68 -4.87 -3.01
C VAL A 47 12.09 -4.56 -3.52
N THR A 48 12.16 -3.93 -4.68
CA THR A 48 13.42 -3.66 -5.41
C THR A 48 13.80 -2.19 -5.44
N SER A 49 12.93 -1.32 -4.94
CA SER A 49 13.17 0.12 -4.84
C SER A 49 12.39 0.74 -3.69
N PHE A 50 12.82 1.91 -3.24
CA PHE A 50 12.09 2.67 -2.24
C PHE A 50 10.71 3.15 -2.76
N ALA A 51 10.60 3.53 -4.04
CA ALA A 51 9.32 3.91 -4.62
C ALA A 51 8.31 2.75 -4.64
N GLU A 52 8.77 1.52 -4.85
CA GLU A 52 7.91 0.33 -4.71
C GLU A 52 7.47 0.12 -3.26
N PHE A 53 8.38 0.29 -2.30
CA PHE A 53 8.05 0.27 -0.87
C PHE A 53 7.00 1.33 -0.53
N GLU A 54 7.12 2.56 -1.02
CA GLU A 54 6.13 3.61 -0.77
C GLU A 54 4.75 3.25 -1.30
N ARG A 55 4.67 2.75 -2.54
CA ARG A 55 3.41 2.32 -3.16
C ARG A 55 2.75 1.17 -2.39
N ARG A 56 3.53 0.17 -1.96
CA ARG A 56 3.00 -1.06 -1.34
C ARG A 56 2.77 -0.95 0.17
N PHE A 57 3.65 -0.24 0.88
CA PHE A 57 3.68 -0.19 2.35
C PHE A 57 3.32 1.19 2.94
N GLY A 58 3.13 2.21 2.10
CA GLY A 58 2.68 3.55 2.51
C GLY A 58 3.82 4.47 2.96
N GLY A 59 5.06 4.10 2.66
CA GLY A 59 6.24 4.94 2.82
C GLY A 59 6.63 5.21 4.26
N LEU A 60 7.09 6.44 4.52
CA LEU A 60 7.64 6.83 5.82
C LEU A 60 6.55 7.15 6.82
N THR A 61 6.77 6.73 8.07
CA THR A 61 5.89 7.04 9.19
C THR A 61 6.70 7.40 10.42
N ALA A 62 6.34 8.49 11.11
CA ALA A 62 7.01 8.88 12.35
C ALA A 62 6.88 7.82 13.47
N ARG A 63 5.88 6.93 13.36
CA ARG A 63 5.57 5.86 14.32
C ARG A 63 6.50 4.65 14.24
N SER A 64 7.29 4.49 13.18
CA SER A 64 8.19 3.35 13.02
C SER A 64 9.48 3.73 12.28
N PRO A 65 10.65 3.25 12.73
CA PRO A 65 11.91 3.46 12.05
C PRO A 65 12.10 2.57 10.80
N VAL A 66 11.24 1.58 10.55
CA VAL A 66 11.40 0.63 9.43
C VAL A 66 11.46 1.33 8.08
N GLY A 67 10.51 2.23 7.80
CA GLY A 67 10.50 2.96 6.52
C GLY A 67 11.77 3.77 6.29
N TYR A 68 12.34 4.35 7.35
CA TYR A 68 13.60 5.07 7.30
C TYR A 68 14.80 4.14 7.08
N ALA A 69 14.81 2.97 7.71
CA ALA A 69 15.84 1.96 7.48
C ALA A 69 15.82 1.44 6.03
N VAL A 70 14.64 1.22 5.45
CA VAL A 70 14.47 0.82 4.04
C VAL A 70 14.93 1.94 3.10
N HIS A 71 14.59 3.21 3.38
CA HIS A 71 15.09 4.35 2.63
C HIS A 71 16.62 4.41 2.65
N GLN A 72 17.23 4.23 3.83
CA GLN A 72 18.69 4.22 3.98
C GLN A 72 19.34 3.03 3.27
N PHE A 73 18.71 1.86 3.29
CA PHE A 73 19.18 0.66 2.60
C PHE A 73 19.33 0.93 1.10
N PHE A 74 18.27 1.37 0.44
CA PHE A 74 18.31 1.70 -0.98
C PHE A 74 19.26 2.89 -1.27
N GLY A 75 19.26 3.92 -0.43
CA GLY A 75 20.16 5.06 -0.56
C GLY A 75 21.65 4.73 -0.37
N ASN A 76 21.98 3.60 0.25
CA ASN A 76 23.34 3.12 0.43
C ASN A 76 23.73 2.00 -0.55
N GLY A 77 22.91 1.68 -1.55
CA GLY A 77 23.24 0.69 -2.59
C GLY A 77 22.65 -0.69 -2.36
N GLY A 78 21.69 -0.83 -1.44
CA GLY A 78 20.82 -2.00 -1.36
C GLY A 78 19.94 -2.13 -2.60
N THR A 79 19.73 -3.36 -3.07
CA THR A 79 18.98 -3.65 -4.31
C THR A 79 17.69 -4.43 -4.07
N VAL A 80 17.68 -5.35 -3.11
CA VAL A 80 16.50 -6.19 -2.81
C VAL A 80 16.26 -6.20 -1.31
N ALA A 81 15.08 -5.73 -0.92
CA ALA A 81 14.60 -5.78 0.46
C ALA A 81 13.38 -6.71 0.57
N VAL A 82 13.28 -7.46 1.66
CA VAL A 82 12.09 -8.24 2.02
C VAL A 82 11.44 -7.57 3.20
N ILE A 83 10.20 -7.14 3.04
CA ILE A 83 9.47 -6.43 4.10
C ILE A 83 8.45 -7.39 4.70
N VAL A 84 8.47 -7.51 6.02
CA VAL A 84 7.42 -8.17 6.78
C VAL A 84 6.75 -7.13 7.66
N ARG A 85 5.52 -6.76 7.31
CA ARG A 85 4.72 -5.85 8.12
C ARG A 85 4.18 -6.59 9.34
N VAL A 86 4.41 -6.01 10.51
CA VAL A 86 3.89 -6.50 11.79
C VAL A 86 3.27 -5.34 12.56
N THR A 87 2.09 -5.57 13.11
CA THR A 87 1.37 -4.62 13.97
C THR A 87 1.04 -5.31 15.28
N LYS A 88 0.76 -4.53 16.33
CA LYS A 88 0.22 -5.08 17.56
C LYS A 88 -1.09 -5.82 17.29
N ALA A 89 -1.22 -7.04 17.81
CA ALA A 89 -2.38 -7.89 17.54
C ALA A 89 -3.72 -7.17 17.83
N GLY A 90 -4.65 -7.24 16.88
CA GLY A 90 -6.00 -6.64 17.01
C GLY A 90 -6.09 -5.12 16.80
N THR A 91 -4.98 -4.43 16.51
CA THR A 91 -4.98 -2.97 16.30
C THR A 91 -5.13 -2.57 14.83
N GLY A 92 -4.61 -3.38 13.89
CA GLY A 92 -4.84 -3.18 12.47
C GLY A 92 -6.26 -3.59 12.10
N LYS A 93 -7.00 -2.71 11.43
CA LYS A 93 -8.38 -2.97 10.98
C LYS A 93 -8.49 -2.76 9.48
N GLU A 94 -9.17 -3.70 8.84
CA GLU A 94 -9.59 -3.58 7.44
C GLU A 94 -10.74 -2.59 7.35
N ALA A 95 -10.71 -1.77 6.30
CA ALA A 95 -11.86 -0.92 6.02
C ALA A 95 -12.98 -1.80 5.47
N CYS A 96 -14.23 -1.56 5.87
CA CYS A 96 -15.39 -2.34 5.45
C CYS A 96 -16.50 -1.41 4.95
N ALA A 97 -17.24 -1.88 3.95
CA ALA A 97 -18.50 -1.33 3.49
C ALA A 97 -19.52 -2.46 3.35
N THR A 98 -20.73 -2.23 3.81
CA THR A 98 -21.85 -3.16 3.60
C THR A 98 -22.71 -2.60 2.48
N LEU A 99 -22.84 -3.36 1.39
CA LEU A 99 -23.81 -3.09 0.34
C LEU A 99 -25.12 -3.78 0.70
N GLU A 100 -26.21 -3.04 0.54
CA GLU A 100 -27.54 -3.45 0.93
C GLU A 100 -28.43 -3.55 -0.31
N SER A 101 -29.51 -4.30 -0.20
CA SER A 101 -30.56 -4.39 -1.20
C SER A 101 -31.89 -3.94 -0.61
N THR A 102 -32.67 -3.24 -1.44
CA THR A 102 -34.07 -2.89 -1.16
C THR A 102 -35.05 -3.65 -2.07
N GLU A 103 -34.57 -4.65 -2.80
CA GLU A 103 -35.42 -5.45 -3.67
C GLU A 103 -36.38 -6.35 -2.88
N GLY A 104 -37.68 -6.07 -3.01
CA GLY A 104 -38.76 -6.94 -2.48
C GLY A 104 -38.95 -6.93 -0.96
N HIS A 105 -38.06 -6.31 -0.18
CA HIS A 105 -38.07 -6.36 1.29
C HIS A 105 -37.59 -5.05 1.95
N SER A 106 -37.63 -5.02 3.29
CA SER A 106 -36.89 -4.01 4.08
C SER A 106 -35.40 -4.10 3.77
N ARG A 107 -34.70 -2.97 3.83
CA ARG A 107 -33.26 -2.84 3.58
C ARG A 107 -32.44 -3.93 4.30
N CYS A 108 -31.81 -4.82 3.53
CA CYS A 108 -31.05 -5.97 4.03
C CYS A 108 -29.61 -5.97 3.49
N PRO A 109 -28.61 -6.37 4.30
CA PRO A 109 -27.23 -6.49 3.83
C PRO A 109 -27.09 -7.69 2.89
N VAL A 110 -26.45 -7.49 1.74
CA VAL A 110 -26.28 -8.54 0.72
C VAL A 110 -24.82 -8.86 0.43
N LEU A 111 -23.94 -7.86 0.48
CA LEU A 111 -22.52 -8.04 0.19
C LEU A 111 -21.68 -7.18 1.14
N GLU A 112 -20.84 -7.84 1.95
CA GLU A 112 -19.83 -7.16 2.75
C GLU A 112 -18.52 -7.06 1.97
N VAL A 113 -18.00 -5.85 1.85
CA VAL A 113 -16.78 -5.54 1.09
C VAL A 113 -15.71 -5.05 2.06
N HIS A 114 -14.62 -5.82 2.16
CA HIS A 114 -13.48 -5.55 3.01
C HIS A 114 -12.29 -5.11 2.16
N ALA A 115 -11.49 -4.16 2.64
CA ALA A 115 -10.17 -3.92 2.07
C ALA A 115 -9.31 -5.16 2.25
N LYS A 116 -8.57 -5.56 1.22
CA LYS A 116 -7.73 -6.79 1.22
C LYS A 116 -6.66 -6.79 2.30
N GLU A 117 -6.24 -5.60 2.73
CA GLU A 117 -5.22 -5.43 3.75
C GLU A 117 -5.64 -4.35 4.77
N PRO A 118 -5.34 -4.54 6.06
CA PRO A 118 -5.68 -3.56 7.08
C PRO A 118 -4.91 -2.26 6.90
N GLY A 119 -5.58 -1.14 7.14
CA GLY A 119 -4.97 0.18 7.03
C GLY A 119 -5.98 1.26 6.69
N SER A 120 -5.62 2.50 7.05
CA SER A 120 -6.39 3.71 6.77
C SER A 120 -6.54 3.99 5.28
N TRP A 121 -5.63 3.48 4.45
CA TRP A 121 -5.69 3.57 2.99
C TRP A 121 -7.01 3.01 2.43
N GLY A 122 -7.54 1.93 3.03
CA GLY A 122 -8.79 1.31 2.60
C GLY A 122 -9.99 2.25 2.72
N SER A 123 -9.97 3.17 3.69
CA SER A 123 -11.02 4.19 3.85
C SER A 123 -11.04 5.23 2.71
N GLY A 124 -9.99 5.26 1.89
CA GLY A 124 -9.93 6.06 0.67
C GLY A 124 -10.64 5.42 -0.54
N LEU A 125 -10.98 4.14 -0.45
CA LEU A 125 -11.68 3.43 -1.53
C LEU A 125 -13.17 3.80 -1.55
N ARG A 126 -13.71 3.80 -2.76
CA ARG A 126 -15.11 4.08 -3.09
C ARG A 126 -15.60 2.95 -4.00
N LEU A 127 -16.80 2.48 -3.75
CA LEU A 127 -17.46 1.45 -4.56
C LEU A 127 -18.61 2.11 -5.33
N ALA A 128 -18.68 1.87 -6.63
CA ALA A 128 -19.84 2.20 -7.44
C ALA A 128 -20.45 0.91 -7.98
N VAL A 129 -21.77 0.77 -7.84
CA VAL A 129 -22.55 -0.35 -8.35
C VAL A 129 -23.41 0.15 -9.48
N ASP A 130 -23.37 -0.52 -10.61
CA ASP A 130 -24.25 -0.22 -11.74
C ASP A 130 -24.86 -1.51 -12.32
N HIS A 131 -26.01 -1.35 -12.98
CA HIS A 131 -26.79 -2.48 -13.52
C HIS A 131 -26.78 -2.49 -15.05
N ASP A 132 -25.80 -1.81 -15.68
CA ASP A 132 -25.63 -1.75 -17.13
C ASP A 132 -25.04 -3.07 -17.67
N THR A 133 -25.85 -4.11 -17.59
CA THR A 133 -25.47 -5.46 -18.01
C THR A 133 -26.46 -6.01 -19.02
N PRO A 134 -26.09 -7.03 -19.83
CA PRO A 134 -27.02 -7.68 -20.74
C PRO A 134 -28.24 -8.31 -20.03
N HIS A 135 -28.11 -8.62 -18.73
CA HIS A 135 -29.20 -9.15 -17.89
C HIS A 135 -29.36 -8.28 -16.63
N PRO A 136 -29.94 -7.06 -16.74
CA PRO A 136 -29.98 -6.11 -15.63
C PRO A 136 -30.72 -6.61 -14.39
N HIS A 137 -31.58 -7.62 -14.53
CA HIS A 137 -32.33 -8.21 -13.42
C HIS A 137 -31.55 -9.28 -12.65
N GLU A 138 -30.44 -9.78 -13.19
CA GLU A 138 -29.69 -10.93 -12.64
C GLU A 138 -28.22 -10.59 -12.35
N THR A 139 -27.66 -9.64 -13.10
CA THR A 139 -26.25 -9.27 -13.01
C THR A 139 -26.02 -7.79 -12.71
N PHE A 140 -24.89 -7.49 -12.09
CA PHE A 140 -24.45 -6.13 -11.76
C PHE A 140 -22.95 -5.96 -12.02
N ASP A 141 -22.53 -4.71 -12.14
CA ASP A 141 -21.15 -4.31 -12.30
C ASP A 141 -20.68 -3.59 -11.02
N LEU A 142 -19.43 -3.83 -10.65
CA LEU A 142 -18.79 -3.23 -9.48
C LEU A 142 -17.52 -2.49 -9.93
N ARG A 143 -17.51 -1.17 -9.75
CA ARG A 143 -16.36 -0.30 -9.99
C ARG A 143 -15.72 0.11 -8.67
N ILE A 144 -14.41 -0.05 -8.57
CA ILE A 144 -13.60 0.39 -7.43
C ILE A 144 -12.88 1.68 -7.82
N LEU A 145 -13.17 2.75 -7.09
CA LEU A 145 -12.69 4.11 -7.31
C LEU A 145 -11.84 4.58 -6.12
N ASP A 146 -10.95 5.53 -6.35
CA ASP A 146 -10.35 6.32 -5.25
C ASP A 146 -11.23 7.51 -4.83
N ALA A 147 -10.78 8.24 -3.82
CA ALA A 147 -11.44 9.46 -3.39
C ALA A 147 -11.40 10.60 -4.44
N HIS A 148 -10.58 10.49 -5.48
CA HIS A 148 -10.44 11.46 -6.57
C HIS A 148 -11.27 11.11 -7.81
N GLY A 149 -11.94 9.94 -7.84
CA GLY A 149 -12.73 9.45 -8.97
C GLY A 149 -11.95 8.62 -9.98
N THR A 150 -10.69 8.29 -9.71
CA THR A 150 -9.90 7.39 -10.57
C THR A 150 -10.38 5.96 -10.38
N VAL A 151 -10.79 5.31 -11.47
CA VAL A 151 -11.14 3.88 -11.47
C VAL A 151 -9.86 3.05 -11.37
N HIS A 152 -9.80 2.18 -10.35
CA HIS A 152 -8.69 1.25 -10.17
C HIS A 152 -8.99 -0.16 -10.70
N GLU A 153 -10.19 -0.66 -10.43
CA GLU A 153 -10.62 -2.01 -10.82
C GLU A 153 -12.09 -1.96 -11.23
N THR A 154 -12.47 -2.78 -12.20
CA THR A 154 -13.86 -2.90 -12.67
C THR A 154 -14.18 -4.36 -12.91
N PHE A 155 -15.28 -4.80 -12.32
CA PHE A 155 -15.78 -6.16 -12.45
C PHE A 155 -17.18 -6.11 -13.05
N SER A 156 -17.33 -6.65 -14.25
CA SER A 156 -18.62 -6.66 -14.95
C SER A 156 -19.37 -7.97 -14.81
N GLY A 157 -20.68 -7.96 -15.00
CA GLY A 157 -21.55 -9.14 -15.07
C GLY A 157 -21.43 -10.06 -13.84
N LEU A 158 -21.31 -9.49 -12.65
CA LEU A 158 -21.29 -10.23 -11.40
C LEU A 158 -22.70 -10.70 -11.04
N SER A 159 -22.79 -11.87 -10.43
CA SER A 159 -24.05 -12.43 -9.93
C SER A 159 -23.94 -12.79 -8.45
N MET A 160 -25.05 -12.69 -7.72
CA MET A 160 -25.16 -13.12 -6.32
C MET A 160 -25.58 -14.60 -6.18
N ASP A 161 -25.84 -15.31 -7.28
CA ASP A 161 -26.14 -16.74 -7.26
C ASP A 161 -24.84 -17.58 -7.12
N PRO A 162 -24.68 -18.39 -6.06
CA PRO A 162 -23.53 -19.28 -5.89
C PRO A 162 -23.34 -20.30 -7.02
N GLY A 163 -24.39 -20.63 -7.77
CA GLY A 163 -24.34 -21.53 -8.93
C GLY A 163 -23.85 -20.86 -10.21
N HIS A 164 -23.79 -19.53 -10.26
CA HIS A 164 -23.42 -18.79 -11.46
C HIS A 164 -21.91 -18.76 -11.64
N GLY A 165 -21.42 -18.94 -12.88
CA GLY A 165 -19.98 -18.94 -13.19
C GLY A 165 -19.27 -17.61 -12.91
N ARG A 166 -20.02 -16.53 -12.70
CA ARG A 166 -19.54 -15.20 -12.29
C ARG A 166 -20.02 -14.79 -10.90
N TYR A 167 -20.06 -15.75 -9.97
CA TYR A 167 -20.43 -15.47 -8.58
C TYR A 167 -19.51 -14.42 -7.95
N ALA A 168 -20.08 -13.36 -7.39
CA ALA A 168 -19.38 -12.17 -6.93
C ALA A 168 -18.23 -12.49 -5.97
N GLU A 169 -18.47 -13.38 -4.99
CA GLU A 169 -17.46 -13.75 -4.01
C GLU A 169 -16.26 -14.48 -4.63
N THR A 170 -16.52 -15.40 -5.55
CA THR A 170 -15.44 -16.19 -6.17
C THR A 170 -14.61 -15.35 -7.14
N VAL A 171 -15.26 -14.54 -7.97
CA VAL A 171 -14.57 -13.71 -8.97
C VAL A 171 -13.76 -12.61 -8.30
N ILE A 172 -14.37 -11.85 -7.39
CA ILE A 172 -13.68 -10.72 -6.75
C ILE A 172 -12.54 -11.23 -5.87
N ASN A 173 -12.74 -12.28 -5.07
CA ASN A 173 -11.68 -12.75 -4.18
C ASN A 173 -10.48 -13.38 -4.93
N ALA A 174 -10.69 -13.86 -6.16
CA ALA A 174 -9.62 -14.37 -7.01
C ALA A 174 -8.81 -13.25 -7.69
N ASP A 175 -9.51 -12.26 -8.27
CA ASP A 175 -8.89 -11.31 -9.21
C ASP A 175 -8.55 -9.93 -8.59
N SER A 176 -9.25 -9.51 -7.54
CA SER A 176 -9.07 -8.19 -6.92
C SER A 176 -7.74 -8.06 -6.18
N ALA A 177 -7.03 -6.94 -6.39
CA ALA A 177 -5.84 -6.58 -5.63
C ALA A 177 -6.16 -5.69 -4.42
N LEU A 178 -7.33 -5.03 -4.40
CA LEU A 178 -7.67 -4.01 -3.41
C LEU A 178 -8.69 -4.44 -2.35
N ILE A 179 -9.68 -5.24 -2.75
CA ILE A 179 -10.80 -5.65 -1.89
C ILE A 179 -10.97 -7.18 -1.82
N ARG A 180 -11.66 -7.63 -0.78
CA ARG A 180 -12.23 -8.97 -0.59
C ARG A 180 -13.71 -8.80 -0.29
N VAL A 181 -14.56 -9.70 -0.75
CA VAL A 181 -16.00 -9.66 -0.47
C VAL A 181 -16.48 -10.94 0.21
N GLU A 182 -17.61 -10.82 0.92
CA GLU A 182 -18.33 -11.91 1.56
C GLU A 182 -19.83 -11.70 1.28
N ALA A 183 -20.46 -12.67 0.61
CA ALA A 183 -21.88 -12.59 0.28
C ALA A 183 -22.71 -13.01 1.51
N VAL A 184 -23.59 -12.11 1.96
CA VAL A 184 -24.44 -12.30 3.15
C VAL A 184 -25.90 -12.53 2.77
N GLY A 185 -26.30 -12.15 1.55
CA GLY A 185 -27.63 -12.36 1.00
C GLY A 185 -27.61 -12.85 -0.45
N GLU A 186 -28.78 -13.23 -0.94
CA GLU A 186 -28.97 -13.73 -2.32
C GLU A 186 -29.39 -12.61 -3.30
N ASP A 187 -29.92 -11.50 -2.78
CA ASP A 187 -30.36 -10.36 -3.58
C ASP A 187 -29.17 -9.51 -4.08
N ARG A 188 -29.35 -8.86 -5.22
CA ARG A 188 -28.33 -7.98 -5.80
C ARG A 188 -28.20 -6.67 -5.02
N PRO A 189 -26.97 -6.10 -4.92
CA PRO A 189 -26.76 -4.83 -4.25
C PRO A 189 -27.47 -3.69 -4.99
N ASP A 190 -27.98 -2.74 -4.21
CA ASP A 190 -28.61 -1.53 -4.72
C ASP A 190 -27.58 -0.72 -5.55
N PRO A 191 -27.99 -0.19 -6.71
CA PRO A 191 -27.10 0.56 -7.58
C PRO A 191 -26.78 1.93 -6.97
N SER A 192 -25.64 2.49 -7.37
CA SER A 192 -25.19 3.80 -6.93
C SER A 192 -26.02 4.94 -7.52
N GLY A 193 -26.19 6.02 -6.77
CA GLY A 193 -26.99 7.16 -7.21
C GLY A 193 -28.50 6.89 -7.19
N THR A 194 -29.25 7.73 -7.90
CA THR A 194 -30.71 7.74 -7.83
C THR A 194 -31.31 7.00 -9.01
N VAL A 195 -32.20 6.06 -8.74
CA VAL A 195 -32.80 5.19 -9.75
C VAL A 195 -34.27 5.52 -9.93
N SER A 196 -34.69 5.58 -11.18
CA SER A 196 -36.09 5.75 -11.55
C SER A 196 -36.90 4.46 -11.40
N LYS A 197 -38.23 4.61 -11.32
CA LYS A 197 -39.18 3.52 -11.55
C LYS A 197 -39.05 3.04 -13.00
N ALA A 198 -39.56 1.84 -13.26
CA ALA A 198 -39.63 1.33 -14.62
C ALA A 198 -40.60 2.19 -15.44
N PHE A 199 -40.12 2.82 -16.52
CA PHE A 199 -40.93 3.62 -17.42
C PHE A 199 -41.92 2.75 -18.21
N HIS A 200 -43.09 3.31 -18.51
CA HIS A 200 -44.11 2.71 -19.39
C HIS A 200 -43.70 2.80 -20.88
N HIS A 201 -44.40 2.09 -21.78
CA HIS A 201 -43.96 1.91 -23.18
C HIS A 201 -44.04 3.23 -23.96
N GLU A 202 -44.87 4.14 -23.50
CA GLU A 202 -44.90 5.53 -23.92
C GLU A 202 -44.30 6.36 -22.78
N LEU A 203 -43.34 7.23 -23.12
CA LEU A 203 -42.79 8.20 -22.19
C LEU A 203 -43.88 9.25 -21.89
N PRO A 204 -44.03 9.67 -20.61
CA PRO A 204 -44.96 10.73 -20.23
C PRO A 204 -44.53 12.08 -20.85
N ASP A 205 -45.35 13.12 -20.73
CA ASP A 205 -44.98 14.45 -21.19
C ASP A 205 -43.68 14.91 -20.51
N LEU A 206 -42.67 15.20 -21.32
CA LEU A 206 -41.31 15.55 -20.88
C LEU A 206 -41.11 17.06 -20.80
N ASN A 207 -42.07 17.87 -21.23
CA ASN A 207 -42.01 19.33 -21.13
C ASN A 207 -42.31 19.79 -19.71
N VAL A 208 -41.37 19.51 -18.80
CA VAL A 208 -41.57 19.69 -17.37
C VAL A 208 -40.37 20.35 -16.72
N GLU A 209 -40.65 21.30 -15.83
CA GLU A 209 -39.65 21.89 -14.95
C GLU A 209 -39.33 20.90 -13.81
N LEU A 210 -38.04 20.58 -13.67
CA LEU A 210 -37.52 19.71 -12.64
C LEU A 210 -36.53 20.48 -11.77
N THR A 211 -36.62 20.24 -10.46
CA THR A 211 -35.63 20.74 -9.52
C THR A 211 -34.72 19.59 -9.11
N VAL A 212 -33.42 19.69 -9.41
CA VAL A 212 -32.41 18.72 -8.97
C VAL A 212 -31.58 19.30 -7.84
N LYS A 213 -31.53 18.54 -6.76
CA LYS A 213 -30.68 18.80 -5.60
C LYS A 213 -29.56 17.78 -5.56
N ILE A 214 -28.30 18.22 -5.71
CA ILE A 214 -27.11 17.40 -5.49
C ILE A 214 -26.42 17.91 -4.23
N GLY A 215 -26.47 17.12 -3.15
CA GLY A 215 -25.99 17.54 -1.84
C GLY A 215 -26.76 18.76 -1.32
N GLU A 216 -26.08 19.91 -1.17
CA GLU A 216 -26.69 21.18 -0.71
C GLU A 216 -27.07 22.12 -1.87
N VAL A 217 -26.71 21.79 -3.11
CA VAL A 217 -26.93 22.66 -4.27
C VAL A 217 -28.23 22.25 -4.96
N GLU A 218 -29.16 23.20 -5.05
CA GLU A 218 -30.45 23.04 -5.71
C GLU A 218 -30.49 23.86 -7.01
N ARG A 219 -30.95 23.25 -8.09
CA ARG A 219 -31.03 23.85 -9.42
C ARG A 219 -32.32 23.43 -10.11
N GLU A 220 -32.90 24.37 -10.83
CA GLU A 220 -34.08 24.15 -11.65
C GLU A 220 -33.67 24.13 -13.12
N PHE A 221 -34.20 23.17 -13.87
CA PHE A 221 -34.06 23.13 -15.32
C PHE A 221 -35.30 22.49 -15.97
N THR A 222 -35.55 22.87 -17.21
CA THR A 222 -36.59 22.25 -18.03
C THR A 222 -36.02 20.98 -18.66
N LEU A 223 -36.68 19.84 -18.41
CA LEU A 223 -36.23 18.53 -18.88
C LEU A 223 -36.14 18.50 -20.42
N TYR A 224 -37.23 18.87 -21.11
CA TYR A 224 -37.29 18.94 -22.57
C TYR A 224 -37.87 20.27 -23.03
N ASP A 225 -37.10 21.01 -23.82
CA ASP A 225 -37.55 22.23 -24.50
C ASP A 225 -37.59 21.99 -26.02
N PRO A 226 -38.77 21.97 -26.66
CA PRO A 226 -38.91 21.71 -28.10
C PRO A 226 -38.18 22.75 -28.99
N ASP A 227 -37.89 23.95 -28.48
CA ASP A 227 -37.18 24.98 -29.24
C ASP A 227 -35.64 24.82 -29.19
N CYS A 228 -35.13 24.13 -28.17
CA CYS A 228 -33.68 23.97 -27.93
C CYS A 228 -33.16 22.54 -28.14
N ASP A 229 -34.00 21.51 -27.89
CA ASP A 229 -33.58 20.10 -27.81
C ASP A 229 -33.96 19.26 -29.03
N GLY A 230 -34.73 19.80 -29.97
CA GLY A 230 -35.04 19.16 -31.25
C GLY A 230 -36.20 18.16 -31.17
N ALA A 231 -35.97 16.90 -31.57
CA ALA A 231 -37.03 15.88 -31.55
C ALA A 231 -37.20 15.29 -30.14
N PRO A 232 -38.43 14.96 -29.71
CA PRO A 232 -38.66 14.36 -28.41
C PRO A 232 -38.02 12.97 -28.35
N PRO A 233 -37.37 12.61 -27.22
CA PRO A 233 -36.72 11.31 -27.08
C PRO A 233 -37.76 10.20 -27.21
N CYS A 234 -37.47 9.22 -28.06
CA CYS A 234 -38.38 8.12 -28.37
C CYS A 234 -38.14 6.88 -27.49
N ASP A 235 -36.97 6.79 -26.86
CA ASP A 235 -36.60 5.72 -25.96
C ASP A 235 -35.93 6.22 -24.66
N VAL A 236 -35.78 5.30 -23.70
CA VAL A 236 -35.22 5.60 -22.38
C VAL A 236 -33.73 5.96 -22.46
N ALA A 237 -33.04 5.51 -23.52
CA ALA A 237 -31.62 5.78 -23.73
C ALA A 237 -31.39 7.22 -24.22
N GLU A 238 -32.20 7.71 -25.15
CA GLU A 238 -32.22 9.10 -25.60
C GLU A 238 -32.63 10.04 -24.46
N LEU A 239 -33.58 9.62 -23.61
CA LEU A 239 -33.95 10.36 -22.41
C LEU A 239 -32.78 10.46 -21.41
N ALA A 240 -32.03 9.38 -21.21
CA ALA A 240 -30.85 9.37 -20.35
C ALA A 240 -29.76 10.33 -20.87
N LEU A 241 -29.47 10.28 -22.18
CA LEU A 241 -28.49 11.18 -22.81
C LEU A 241 -28.89 12.65 -22.72
N LEU A 242 -30.17 12.95 -22.91
CA LEU A 242 -30.71 14.30 -22.79
C LEU A 242 -30.63 14.80 -21.34
N LEU A 243 -31.00 13.95 -20.38
CA LEU A 243 -30.86 14.27 -18.96
C LEU A 243 -29.39 14.49 -18.57
N GLU A 244 -28.46 13.66 -19.06
CA GLU A 244 -27.02 13.81 -18.84
C GLU A 244 -26.51 15.14 -19.40
N HIS A 245 -26.91 15.50 -20.62
CA HIS A 245 -26.52 16.76 -21.26
C HIS A 245 -27.01 17.97 -20.45
N LYS A 246 -28.27 17.96 -20.00
CA LYS A 246 -28.85 19.03 -19.18
C LYS A 246 -28.17 19.13 -17.82
N LEU A 247 -27.92 18.01 -17.15
CA LEU A 247 -27.24 17.98 -15.86
C LEU A 247 -25.81 18.51 -15.97
N ARG A 248 -25.06 18.15 -17.02
CA ARG A 248 -23.69 18.65 -17.25
C ARG A 248 -23.61 20.11 -17.66
N ALA A 249 -24.68 20.65 -18.23
CA ALA A 249 -24.76 22.06 -18.60
C ALA A 249 -25.00 22.98 -17.38
N LEU A 250 -25.42 22.43 -16.24
CA LEU A 250 -25.66 23.21 -15.03
C LEU A 250 -24.35 23.68 -14.37
N PRO A 251 -24.31 24.93 -13.86
CA PRO A 251 -23.11 25.47 -13.26
C PRO A 251 -22.81 24.80 -11.91
N ASP A 252 -21.60 24.25 -11.82
CA ASP A 252 -21.05 23.65 -10.61
C ASP A 252 -20.78 24.67 -9.49
N ALA A 253 -20.80 24.18 -8.25
CA ALA A 253 -20.23 24.95 -7.12
C ALA A 253 -18.70 25.04 -7.27
N PRO A 254 -18.05 26.15 -6.84
CA PRO A 254 -16.61 26.30 -6.98
C PRO A 254 -15.82 25.15 -6.35
N GLY A 255 -15.08 24.39 -7.18
CA GLY A 255 -14.23 23.28 -6.74
C GLY A 255 -14.91 21.92 -6.59
N LYS A 256 -16.19 21.78 -6.94
CA LYS A 256 -16.90 20.49 -7.02
C LYS A 256 -17.36 20.24 -8.46
N HIS A 257 -17.10 19.05 -9.00
CA HIS A 257 -17.57 18.63 -10.33
C HIS A 257 -18.83 17.74 -10.24
N ALA A 258 -19.77 18.12 -9.36
CA ALA A 258 -20.91 17.29 -9.03
C ALA A 258 -21.92 17.21 -10.19
N PHE A 259 -22.11 18.32 -10.92
CA PHE A 259 -22.99 18.42 -12.08
C PHE A 259 -22.22 18.17 -13.38
N ALA A 260 -21.02 18.75 -13.58
CA ALA A 260 -20.26 18.56 -14.82
C ALA A 260 -19.80 17.11 -15.05
N GLY A 261 -19.62 16.33 -13.98
CA GLY A 261 -19.28 14.91 -14.06
C GLY A 261 -20.46 13.96 -13.92
N ALA A 262 -21.70 14.45 -13.88
CA ALA A 262 -22.87 13.58 -13.72
C ALA A 262 -22.94 12.54 -14.84
N GLU A 263 -23.29 11.31 -14.50
CA GLU A 263 -23.43 10.17 -15.41
C GLU A 263 -24.86 9.64 -15.29
N VAL A 264 -25.53 9.46 -16.43
CA VAL A 264 -26.89 8.95 -16.49
C VAL A 264 -26.89 7.68 -17.32
N ILE A 265 -27.19 6.56 -16.67
CA ILE A 265 -27.13 5.22 -17.26
C ILE A 265 -28.55 4.71 -17.44
N ALA A 266 -28.95 4.41 -18.67
CA ALA A 266 -30.20 3.71 -18.95
C ALA A 266 -29.98 2.20 -18.88
N PHE A 267 -30.73 1.50 -18.03
CA PHE A 267 -30.69 0.03 -17.97
C PHE A 267 -32.11 -0.54 -18.01
N GLY A 268 -32.36 -1.41 -18.99
CA GLY A 268 -33.71 -1.93 -19.27
C GLY A 268 -34.71 -0.79 -19.53
N ARG A 269 -35.59 -0.56 -18.55
CA ARG A 269 -36.62 0.51 -18.59
C ARG A 269 -36.47 1.50 -17.44
N ARG A 270 -35.29 1.59 -16.84
CA ARG A 270 -34.96 2.48 -15.72
C ARG A 270 -33.76 3.34 -16.07
N ILE A 271 -33.62 4.44 -15.35
CA ILE A 271 -32.49 5.35 -15.43
C ILE A 271 -31.82 5.40 -14.06
N GLN A 272 -30.50 5.31 -14.04
CA GLN A 272 -29.63 5.54 -12.88
C GLN A 272 -28.90 6.87 -13.09
N VAL A 273 -29.03 7.79 -12.13
CA VAL A 273 -28.36 9.09 -12.15
C VAL A 273 -27.33 9.12 -11.04
N VAL A 274 -26.06 9.21 -11.42
CA VAL A 274 -24.92 9.27 -10.51
C VAL A 274 -24.31 10.68 -10.57
N ALA A 275 -24.12 11.31 -9.42
CA ALA A 275 -23.38 12.58 -9.36
C ALA A 275 -21.92 12.36 -9.75
N GLY A 276 -21.30 13.34 -10.40
CA GLY A 276 -19.87 13.29 -10.76
C GLY A 276 -18.89 13.41 -9.59
N SER A 277 -19.43 13.50 -8.37
CA SER A 277 -18.66 13.66 -7.15
C SER A 277 -18.48 12.32 -6.44
N THR A 278 -17.27 12.06 -5.95
CA THR A 278 -16.94 10.91 -5.09
C THR A 278 -17.26 11.15 -3.61
N ASP A 279 -17.91 12.28 -3.29
CA ASP A 279 -18.42 12.56 -1.96
C ASP A 279 -19.74 11.78 -1.72
N PRO A 280 -19.81 10.93 -0.69
CA PRO A 280 -21.03 10.17 -0.36
C PRO A 280 -22.23 11.05 0.02
N ARG A 281 -22.01 12.34 0.31
CA ARG A 281 -23.05 13.31 0.67
C ARG A 281 -23.70 13.99 -0.54
N ASP A 282 -23.06 13.92 -1.70
CA ASP A 282 -23.54 14.55 -2.93
C ASP A 282 -24.57 13.63 -3.60
N VAL A 283 -25.62 13.29 -2.84
CA VAL A 283 -26.75 12.46 -3.28
C VAL A 283 -27.61 13.27 -4.24
N VAL A 284 -27.97 12.67 -5.38
CA VAL A 284 -28.88 13.29 -6.35
C VAL A 284 -30.31 13.10 -5.88
N ARG A 285 -31.08 14.19 -5.79
CA ARG A 285 -32.52 14.15 -5.49
C ARG A 285 -33.25 14.99 -6.53
N PHE A 286 -34.37 14.47 -7.02
CA PHE A 286 -35.28 15.15 -7.92
C PHE A 286 -36.48 15.62 -7.11
N LEU A 287 -36.60 16.93 -6.90
CA LEU A 287 -37.68 17.57 -6.18
C LEU A 287 -38.76 18.06 -7.16
N GLY A 288 -40.03 17.96 -6.75
CA GLY A 288 -41.19 18.44 -7.49
C GLY A 288 -42.27 17.36 -7.68
N GLU A 289 -43.52 17.79 -7.87
CA GLU A 289 -44.63 16.89 -8.20
C GLU A 289 -44.34 16.12 -9.49
N CYS A 290 -43.73 16.80 -10.45
CA CYS A 290 -43.32 16.25 -11.72
C CYS A 290 -42.24 15.16 -11.63
N ALA A 291 -41.29 15.27 -10.70
CA ALA A 291 -40.29 14.23 -10.46
C ALA A 291 -40.92 12.94 -9.91
N ASN A 292 -41.98 13.09 -9.09
CA ASN A 292 -42.78 11.97 -8.59
C ASN A 292 -43.62 11.33 -9.69
N ASP A 293 -44.20 12.14 -10.59
CA ASP A 293 -45.00 11.66 -11.72
C ASP A 293 -44.14 10.93 -12.76
N LEU A 294 -42.92 11.42 -13.02
CA LEU A 294 -41.90 10.74 -13.83
C LEU A 294 -41.28 9.53 -13.11
N GLY A 295 -41.50 9.41 -11.80
CA GLY A 295 -41.00 8.31 -10.97
C GLY A 295 -39.48 8.29 -10.84
N LEU A 296 -38.81 9.44 -10.91
CA LEU A 296 -37.34 9.53 -10.92
C LEU A 296 -36.68 9.19 -9.57
N GLU A 297 -37.43 9.22 -8.46
CA GLU A 297 -36.94 8.86 -7.12
C GLU A 297 -37.53 7.53 -6.60
N ALA A 298 -37.26 6.41 -7.28
CA ALA A 298 -37.66 5.09 -6.74
C ALA A 298 -36.75 4.66 -5.58
N SER A 299 -35.44 4.83 -5.76
CA SER A 299 -34.42 4.58 -4.74
C SER A 299 -33.36 5.66 -4.81
N VAL A 300 -33.01 6.23 -3.65
CA VAL A 300 -32.05 7.32 -3.52
C VAL A 300 -30.83 6.79 -2.76
N ASN A 301 -29.77 6.48 -3.50
CA ASN A 301 -28.52 5.96 -2.95
C ASN A 301 -27.38 6.96 -3.12
N PRO A 302 -26.32 6.87 -2.31
CA PRO A 302 -25.14 7.70 -2.52
C PRO A 302 -24.49 7.40 -3.88
N PRO A 303 -23.80 8.38 -4.50
CA PRO A 303 -23.12 8.18 -5.78
C PRO A 303 -22.00 7.15 -5.69
N VAL A 304 -21.42 6.98 -4.50
CA VAL A 304 -20.42 5.97 -4.19
C VAL A 304 -20.59 5.48 -2.75
N PHE A 305 -20.32 4.20 -2.51
CA PHE A 305 -20.27 3.61 -1.17
C PHE A 305 -18.83 3.65 -0.64
N PRO A 306 -18.52 4.46 0.39
CA PRO A 306 -17.18 4.51 0.98
C PRO A 306 -16.94 3.32 1.92
N LEU A 307 -15.71 2.80 1.92
CA LEU A 307 -15.25 1.92 2.98
C LEU A 307 -14.89 2.73 4.23
N HIS A 308 -15.19 2.19 5.40
CA HIS A 308 -14.97 2.85 6.70
C HIS A 308 -14.15 1.99 7.64
N GLY A 309 -13.56 2.61 8.68
CA GLY A 309 -12.99 1.88 9.82
C GLY A 309 -11.59 1.31 9.61
N GLY A 310 -10.94 1.59 8.47
CA GLY A 310 -9.56 1.17 8.21
C GLY A 310 -8.56 1.81 9.19
N ALA A 311 -7.70 1.01 9.79
CA ALA A 311 -6.68 1.46 10.74
C ALA A 311 -5.34 0.76 10.51
N ASP A 312 -4.25 1.54 10.49
CA ASP A 312 -2.88 1.06 10.22
C ASP A 312 -2.33 0.12 11.31
N GLY A 313 -2.90 0.19 12.51
CA GLY A 313 -2.44 -0.50 13.70
C GLY A 313 -1.40 0.29 14.51
N GLU A 314 -1.10 -0.21 15.71
CA GLU A 314 -0.03 0.30 16.56
C GLU A 314 1.29 -0.44 16.28
N PRO A 315 2.44 0.18 16.60
CA PRO A 315 3.74 -0.50 16.58
C PRO A 315 3.71 -1.82 17.34
N PRO A 316 4.34 -2.89 16.83
CA PRO A 316 4.25 -4.22 17.42
C PRO A 316 5.01 -4.32 18.74
N GLY A 317 4.48 -5.12 19.67
CA GLY A 317 5.18 -5.50 20.89
C GLY A 317 6.13 -6.68 20.66
N PRO A 318 6.91 -7.08 21.69
CA PRO A 318 7.88 -8.16 21.58
C PRO A 318 7.29 -9.48 21.10
N ARG A 319 6.10 -9.84 21.63
CA ARG A 319 5.39 -11.07 21.26
C ARG A 319 4.92 -11.07 19.80
N ASP A 320 4.51 -9.91 19.30
CA ASP A 320 4.03 -9.75 17.92
C ASP A 320 5.20 -9.87 16.94
N LEU A 321 6.34 -9.24 17.25
CA LEU A 321 7.56 -9.36 16.46
C LEU A 321 8.10 -10.79 16.45
N ILE A 322 8.16 -11.47 17.59
CA ILE A 322 8.60 -12.88 17.64
C ILE A 322 7.64 -13.77 16.84
N GLY A 323 6.34 -13.54 17.01
CA GLY A 323 5.28 -14.24 16.33
C GLY A 323 5.17 -15.72 16.70
N SER A 324 4.46 -16.48 15.86
CA SER A 324 4.20 -17.91 16.04
C SER A 324 4.57 -18.66 14.78
N GLU A 325 5.24 -19.80 14.94
CA GLU A 325 5.67 -20.64 13.82
C GLU A 325 4.47 -21.27 13.09
N ALA A 326 3.46 -21.74 13.83
CA ALA A 326 2.25 -22.33 13.25
C ALA A 326 1.46 -21.33 12.39
N ARG A 327 1.42 -20.06 12.82
CA ARG A 327 0.75 -18.98 12.08
C ARG A 327 1.67 -18.23 11.12
N LYS A 328 2.96 -18.61 11.07
CA LYS A 328 4.02 -17.92 10.30
C LYS A 328 3.98 -16.40 10.47
N SER A 329 3.87 -15.94 11.71
CA SER A 329 3.76 -14.51 12.01
C SER A 329 5.09 -13.90 12.48
N GLY A 330 5.25 -12.59 12.36
CA GLY A 330 6.44 -11.87 12.80
C GLY A 330 7.73 -12.38 12.15
N LEU A 331 8.75 -12.66 12.98
CA LEU A 331 10.02 -13.27 12.55
C LEU A 331 9.81 -14.60 11.81
N GLN A 332 8.83 -15.40 12.23
CA GLN A 332 8.59 -16.72 11.65
C GLN A 332 8.02 -16.64 10.22
N ALA A 333 7.50 -15.48 9.80
CA ALA A 333 7.05 -15.25 8.42
C ALA A 333 8.20 -15.39 7.41
N LEU A 334 9.44 -15.05 7.81
CA LEU A 334 10.62 -15.23 6.96
C LEU A 334 10.85 -16.69 6.60
N ARG A 335 10.21 -17.64 7.27
CA ARG A 335 10.36 -19.05 6.91
C ARG A 335 9.89 -19.34 5.48
N GLU A 336 8.95 -18.56 4.95
CA GLU A 336 8.44 -18.68 3.58
C GLU A 336 9.39 -18.15 2.50
N GLU A 337 10.32 -17.25 2.86
CA GLU A 337 11.27 -16.65 1.93
C GLU A 337 12.69 -17.22 2.17
N PRO A 338 13.19 -18.13 1.30
CA PRO A 338 14.50 -18.76 1.50
C PRO A 338 15.66 -17.84 1.14
N ASP A 339 15.45 -16.81 0.32
CA ASP A 339 16.51 -16.00 -0.30
C ASP A 339 17.06 -14.88 0.61
N VAL A 340 16.70 -14.82 1.89
CA VAL A 340 17.12 -13.74 2.79
C VAL A 340 18.53 -14.00 3.33
N ASN A 341 19.43 -13.02 3.23
CA ASN A 341 20.81 -13.11 3.72
C ASN A 341 21.06 -12.25 4.97
N LEU A 342 20.42 -11.08 5.05
CA LEU A 342 20.57 -10.13 6.15
C LEU A 342 19.22 -9.90 6.84
N LEU A 343 19.20 -9.76 8.17
CA LEU A 343 18.01 -9.39 8.95
C LEU A 343 18.28 -8.10 9.72
N ALA A 344 17.41 -7.11 9.54
CA ALA A 344 17.41 -5.85 10.28
C ALA A 344 16.09 -5.67 11.06
N LEU A 345 16.21 -5.31 12.34
CA LEU A 345 15.09 -5.09 13.26
C LEU A 345 15.13 -3.67 13.84
N PRO A 346 14.97 -2.63 13.01
CA PRO A 346 15.12 -1.24 13.45
C PRO A 346 14.05 -0.84 14.48
N GLU A 347 12.89 -1.50 14.50
CA GLU A 347 11.81 -1.26 15.47
C GLU A 347 12.29 -1.38 16.92
N LEU A 348 13.24 -2.28 17.18
CA LEU A 348 13.76 -2.54 18.51
C LEU A 348 14.49 -1.34 19.11
N ALA A 349 15.07 -0.48 18.28
CA ALA A 349 15.73 0.74 18.75
C ALA A 349 14.75 1.75 19.37
N SER A 350 13.43 1.59 19.14
CA SER A 350 12.37 2.41 19.72
C SER A 350 11.82 1.85 21.03
N TYR A 351 12.24 0.66 21.46
CA TYR A 351 11.79 0.06 22.73
C TYR A 351 12.48 0.74 23.91
N GLU A 352 11.69 1.07 24.93
CA GLU A 352 12.21 1.65 26.18
C GLU A 352 12.90 0.59 27.06
N SER A 353 12.38 -0.64 27.05
CA SER A 353 12.92 -1.76 27.82
C SER A 353 13.99 -2.53 27.03
N THR A 354 15.18 -2.63 27.62
CA THR A 354 16.26 -3.45 27.07
C THR A 354 15.95 -4.95 27.16
N GLU A 355 15.19 -5.39 28.17
CA GLU A 355 14.79 -6.80 28.33
C GLU A 355 13.88 -7.27 27.19
N ASP A 356 12.92 -6.43 26.80
CA ASP A 356 12.02 -6.68 25.68
C ASP A 356 12.79 -6.78 24.36
N MET A 357 13.74 -5.87 24.14
CA MET A 357 14.64 -5.91 22.99
C MET A 357 15.44 -7.22 22.94
N LEU A 358 16.06 -7.61 24.06
CA LEU A 358 16.87 -8.82 24.14
C LEU A 358 16.05 -10.09 23.92
N THR A 359 14.78 -10.09 24.34
CA THR A 359 13.85 -11.21 24.11
C THR A 359 13.60 -11.42 22.62
N VAL A 360 13.35 -10.33 21.87
CA VAL A 360 13.16 -10.42 20.41
C VAL A 360 14.48 -10.78 19.71
N LEU A 361 15.60 -10.18 20.11
CA LEU A 361 16.91 -10.46 19.52
C LEU A 361 17.34 -11.92 19.73
N SER A 362 17.09 -12.51 20.90
CA SER A 362 17.40 -13.91 21.17
C SER A 362 16.57 -14.86 20.29
N ALA A 363 15.30 -14.51 20.05
CA ALA A 363 14.44 -15.25 19.12
C ALA A 363 14.90 -15.10 17.66
N ALA A 364 15.35 -13.90 17.27
CA ALA A 364 15.90 -13.62 15.95
C ALA A 364 17.23 -14.34 15.71
N GLU A 365 18.14 -14.39 16.69
CA GLU A 365 19.40 -15.13 16.62
C GLU A 365 19.15 -16.61 16.33
N ARG A 366 18.21 -17.23 17.04
CA ARG A 366 17.87 -18.64 16.82
C ARG A 366 17.43 -18.89 15.38
N LEU A 367 16.55 -18.04 14.84
CA LEU A 367 16.11 -18.13 13.45
C LEU A 367 17.27 -17.90 12.48
N CYS A 368 18.13 -16.92 12.77
CA CYS A 368 19.29 -16.59 11.95
C CYS A 368 20.29 -17.74 11.89
N ARG A 369 20.55 -18.41 13.00
CA ARG A 369 21.41 -19.59 13.06
C ARG A 369 20.83 -20.78 12.28
N GLU A 370 19.52 -21.03 12.42
CA GLU A 370 18.84 -22.11 11.68
C GLU A 370 18.89 -21.89 10.15
N ARG A 371 18.77 -20.63 9.72
CA ARG A 371 18.64 -20.25 8.30
C ARG A 371 19.93 -19.71 7.68
N ARG A 372 21.00 -19.58 8.47
CA ARG A 372 22.27 -18.94 8.08
C ARG A 372 22.09 -17.49 7.60
N ILE A 373 21.20 -16.75 8.26
CA ILE A 373 20.98 -15.32 8.05
C ILE A 373 21.92 -14.55 8.98
N PHE A 374 22.41 -13.38 8.56
CA PHE A 374 23.20 -12.49 9.42
C PHE A 374 22.31 -11.40 10.03
N LEU A 375 22.27 -11.31 11.36
CA LEU A 375 21.49 -10.35 12.13
C LEU A 375 22.28 -9.05 12.34
N LEU A 376 21.71 -7.95 11.86
CA LEU A 376 22.19 -6.60 12.13
C LEU A 376 21.51 -6.07 13.39
N VAL A 377 22.27 -5.99 14.47
CA VAL A 377 21.79 -5.52 15.78
C VAL A 377 22.11 -4.04 15.94
N ASP A 378 21.08 -3.24 16.22
CA ASP A 378 21.24 -1.84 16.54
C ASP A 378 21.54 -1.66 18.03
N ALA A 379 22.49 -0.79 18.37
CA ALA A 379 22.67 -0.35 19.75
C ALA A 379 21.40 0.34 20.28
N PRO A 380 21.05 0.21 21.56
CA PRO A 380 19.98 0.98 22.18
C PRO A 380 20.21 2.49 22.04
N ALA A 381 19.14 3.26 21.79
CA ALA A 381 19.21 4.73 21.70
C ALA A 381 19.72 5.39 23.00
N ALA A 382 19.56 4.71 24.14
CA ALA A 382 20.05 5.15 25.44
C ALA A 382 21.58 5.20 25.57
N TRP A 383 22.34 4.55 24.66
CA TRP A 383 23.79 4.57 24.67
C TRP A 383 24.33 5.91 24.13
N GLY A 384 24.27 6.96 24.96
CA GLY A 384 24.77 8.30 24.62
C GLY A 384 26.29 8.46 24.66
N GLY A 385 27.04 7.39 24.93
CA GLY A 385 28.49 7.44 25.07
C GLY A 385 29.13 6.06 25.21
N VAL A 386 30.47 6.05 25.23
CA VAL A 386 31.30 4.83 25.23
C VAL A 386 31.14 4.04 26.52
N ASP A 387 31.04 4.72 27.66
CA ASP A 387 30.87 4.07 28.97
C ASP A 387 29.52 3.35 29.09
N ALA A 388 28.45 3.98 28.58
CA ALA A 388 27.12 3.38 28.52
C ALA A 388 27.11 2.13 27.62
N ALA A 389 27.77 2.19 26.45
CA ALA A 389 27.91 1.05 25.57
C ALA A 389 28.70 -0.10 26.23
N ARG A 390 29.80 0.23 26.93
CA ARG A 390 30.62 -0.76 27.63
C ARG A 390 29.91 -1.40 28.83
N ALA A 391 29.08 -0.65 29.55
CA ALA A 391 28.28 -1.19 30.64
C ALA A 391 27.13 -2.06 30.11
N GLY A 392 26.48 -1.63 29.02
CA GLY A 392 25.31 -2.29 28.45
C GLY A 392 25.62 -3.56 27.66
N ILE A 393 26.80 -3.69 27.07
CA ILE A 393 27.13 -4.83 26.19
C ILE A 393 27.07 -6.20 26.90
N ALA A 394 27.26 -6.24 28.22
CA ALA A 394 27.15 -7.47 29.00
C ALA A 394 25.74 -8.05 28.96
N ALA A 395 24.70 -7.20 28.85
CA ALA A 395 23.31 -7.64 28.73
C ALA A 395 23.03 -8.35 27.39
N PHE A 396 23.85 -8.10 26.35
CA PHE A 396 23.73 -8.75 25.04
C PHE A 396 24.41 -10.12 24.96
N ALA A 397 24.95 -10.64 26.08
CA ALA A 397 25.55 -11.96 26.15
C ALA A 397 24.67 -13.10 25.56
N PRO A 398 23.33 -13.12 25.74
CA PRO A 398 22.47 -14.15 25.15
C PRO A 398 22.37 -14.12 23.62
N VAL A 399 22.72 -13.00 23.00
CA VAL A 399 22.63 -12.77 21.54
C VAL A 399 24.01 -12.88 20.88
N ARG A 400 25.06 -13.23 21.65
CA ARG A 400 26.41 -13.41 21.11
C ARG A 400 26.48 -14.64 20.23
N SER A 401 26.75 -14.43 18.95
CA SER A 401 26.83 -15.49 17.95
C SER A 401 27.63 -15.05 16.73
N ASP A 402 28.12 -16.05 15.99
CA ASP A 402 28.80 -15.85 14.71
C ASP A 402 27.88 -15.31 13.60
N HIS A 403 26.58 -15.19 13.89
CA HIS A 403 25.54 -14.73 12.98
C HIS A 403 24.97 -13.36 13.37
N ALA A 404 25.53 -12.66 14.35
CA ALA A 404 25.06 -11.35 14.77
C ALA A 404 26.19 -10.33 14.83
N GLY A 405 25.91 -9.08 14.43
CA GLY A 405 26.84 -7.96 14.57
C GLY A 405 26.14 -6.73 15.15
N LEU A 406 26.69 -6.18 16.24
CA LEU A 406 26.15 -4.98 16.89
C LEU A 406 26.81 -3.72 16.36
N TYR A 407 26.01 -2.76 15.90
CA TYR A 407 26.48 -1.49 15.32
C TYR A 407 26.18 -0.31 16.24
N PHE A 408 27.21 0.50 16.51
CA PHE A 408 27.18 1.66 17.39
C PHE A 408 28.04 2.79 16.83
N PRO A 409 27.66 4.08 16.95
CA PRO A 409 26.41 4.65 17.48
C PRO A 409 25.30 4.80 16.42
N HIS A 410 24.20 5.46 16.80
CA HIS A 410 23.12 5.86 15.88
C HIS A 410 23.55 6.96 14.89
N LEU A 411 22.81 7.03 13.79
CA LEU A 411 23.02 7.97 12.69
C LEU A 411 22.18 9.23 12.90
N GLN A 412 22.76 10.40 12.65
CA GLN A 412 22.03 11.68 12.58
C GLN A 412 21.83 12.05 11.11
N LEU A 413 20.58 12.08 10.68
CA LEU A 413 20.19 12.49 9.32
C LEU A 413 18.96 13.38 9.37
N THR A 414 18.81 14.18 8.31
CA THR A 414 17.62 14.99 8.09
C THR A 414 16.48 14.04 7.78
N ASP A 415 15.45 14.06 8.62
CA ASP A 415 14.22 13.32 8.41
C ASP A 415 13.54 13.81 7.12
N PRO A 416 13.45 13.00 6.06
CA PRO A 416 12.80 13.40 4.82
C PRO A 416 11.30 13.73 4.98
N LEU A 417 10.64 13.28 6.06
CA LEU A 417 9.25 13.59 6.33
C LEU A 417 9.07 14.98 6.99
N THR A 418 9.98 15.37 7.88
CA THR A 418 9.83 16.60 8.70
C THR A 418 10.86 17.68 8.41
N GLY A 419 11.91 17.37 7.64
CA GLY A 419 13.04 18.26 7.36
C GLY A 419 13.96 18.53 8.56
N ARG A 420 13.76 17.85 9.71
CA ARG A 420 14.54 18.07 10.94
C ARG A 420 15.60 16.99 11.14
N LEU A 421 16.68 17.34 11.81
CA LEU A 421 17.71 16.36 12.19
C LEU A 421 17.16 15.41 13.28
N ARG A 422 17.24 14.10 13.06
CA ARG A 422 16.80 13.07 14.00
C ARG A 422 17.81 11.91 14.04
N SER A 423 17.86 11.22 15.19
CA SER A 423 18.63 9.98 15.39
C SER A 423 17.88 8.77 14.83
N PHE A 424 18.57 7.92 14.08
CA PHE A 424 18.03 6.68 13.52
C PHE A 424 18.97 5.49 13.76
N PRO A 425 18.40 4.28 13.85
CA PRO A 425 19.19 3.04 13.95
C PRO A 425 20.06 2.84 12.70
N PRO A 426 21.31 2.36 12.86
CA PRO A 426 22.24 2.18 11.75
C PRO A 426 21.97 0.97 10.84
N SER A 427 21.20 -0.03 11.27
CA SER A 427 21.02 -1.32 10.57
C SER A 427 20.62 -1.18 9.10
N GLY A 428 19.72 -0.24 8.76
CA GLY A 428 19.32 0.01 7.38
C GLY A 428 20.45 0.51 6.49
N ALA A 429 21.19 1.53 6.94
CA ALA A 429 22.33 2.04 6.19
C ALA A 429 23.47 1.01 6.10
N VAL A 430 23.74 0.29 7.19
CA VAL A 430 24.74 -0.78 7.24
C VAL A 430 24.42 -1.89 6.25
N ALA A 431 23.17 -2.36 6.21
CA ALA A 431 22.73 -3.35 5.24
C ALA A 431 22.96 -2.89 3.79
N GLY A 432 22.68 -1.60 3.51
CA GLY A 432 22.91 -1.03 2.18
C GLY A 432 24.40 -0.98 1.83
N VAL A 433 25.27 -0.62 2.78
CA VAL A 433 26.73 -0.63 2.56
C VAL A 433 27.28 -2.04 2.36
N ILE A 434 26.74 -3.04 3.06
CA ILE A 434 27.07 -4.46 2.83
C ILE A 434 26.70 -4.84 1.39
N ALA A 435 25.45 -4.57 0.98
CA ALA A 435 24.98 -4.87 -0.37
C ALA A 435 25.81 -4.17 -1.46
N ARG A 436 26.17 -2.90 -1.25
CA ARG A 436 27.04 -2.16 -2.16
C ARG A 436 28.44 -2.74 -2.23
N THR A 437 29.03 -3.11 -1.10
CA THR A 437 30.37 -3.70 -1.05
C THR A 437 30.39 -5.04 -1.77
N ASP A 438 29.38 -5.88 -1.56
CA ASP A 438 29.24 -7.18 -2.22
C ASP A 438 29.10 -7.01 -3.73
N GLY A 439 28.30 -6.04 -4.19
CA GLY A 439 28.09 -5.75 -5.61
C GLY A 439 29.31 -5.13 -6.32
N GLU A 440 30.00 -4.19 -5.68
CA GLU A 440 31.12 -3.45 -6.31
C GLU A 440 32.47 -4.16 -6.15
N ARG A 441 32.71 -4.81 -5.01
CA ARG A 441 34.03 -5.33 -4.61
C ARG A 441 34.05 -6.84 -4.37
N GLY A 442 32.88 -7.47 -4.37
CA GLY A 442 32.69 -8.90 -4.11
C GLY A 442 32.55 -9.23 -2.63
N VAL A 443 31.84 -10.33 -2.36
CA VAL A 443 31.50 -10.86 -1.02
C VAL A 443 32.71 -11.16 -0.12
N TRP A 444 33.92 -11.25 -0.68
CA TRP A 444 35.16 -11.49 0.07
C TRP A 444 35.74 -10.21 0.69
N LYS A 445 35.12 -9.03 0.48
CA LYS A 445 35.56 -7.77 1.08
C LYS A 445 34.70 -7.40 2.28
N ALA A 446 35.37 -7.10 3.38
CA ALA A 446 34.70 -6.61 4.58
C ALA A 446 34.01 -5.27 4.29
N PRO A 447 32.77 -5.07 4.78
CA PRO A 447 31.98 -3.85 4.63
C PRO A 447 32.46 -2.74 5.60
N ALA A 448 33.78 -2.59 5.78
CA ALA A 448 34.40 -1.67 6.71
C ALA A 448 35.63 -0.97 6.11
N GLY A 449 35.97 0.19 6.69
CA GLY A 449 37.11 1.01 6.29
C GLY A 449 36.72 2.24 5.46
N THR A 450 37.69 2.84 4.78
CA THR A 450 37.54 4.13 4.09
C THR A 450 36.57 4.11 2.90
N ALA A 451 36.28 2.92 2.35
CA ALA A 451 35.31 2.70 1.28
C ALA A 451 33.87 2.49 1.79
N ALA A 452 33.70 2.13 3.06
CA ALA A 452 32.40 1.83 3.66
C ALA A 452 31.68 3.11 4.17
N ARG A 453 31.56 4.11 3.29
CA ARG A 453 30.95 5.41 3.59
C ARG A 453 29.44 5.29 3.72
N LEU A 454 28.87 6.03 4.66
CA LEU A 454 27.42 6.12 4.86
C LEU A 454 26.88 7.33 4.10
N ALA A 455 26.06 7.08 3.07
CA ALA A 455 25.42 8.12 2.28
C ALA A 455 24.23 8.73 3.03
N GLY A 456 24.03 10.04 2.90
CA GLY A 456 22.91 10.76 3.51
C GLY A 456 22.99 10.98 5.03
N VAL A 457 24.10 10.59 5.67
CA VAL A 457 24.34 10.79 7.11
C VAL A 457 25.09 12.09 7.33
N HIS A 458 24.55 12.98 8.16
CA HIS A 458 25.18 14.25 8.50
C HIS A 458 26.27 14.05 9.57
N SER A 459 25.92 13.35 10.64
CA SER A 459 26.85 13.05 11.75
C SER A 459 26.44 11.78 12.48
N LEU A 460 27.24 11.39 13.47
CA LEU A 460 26.96 10.27 14.37
C LEU A 460 26.57 10.84 15.73
N THR A 461 25.68 10.15 16.45
CA THR A 461 25.25 10.58 17.80
C THR A 461 26.42 10.64 18.78
N VAL A 462 27.43 9.77 18.62
CA VAL A 462 28.65 9.75 19.44
C VAL A 462 29.87 9.84 18.53
N LYS A 463 30.77 10.79 18.80
CA LYS A 463 32.04 10.89 18.09
C LYS A 463 33.10 10.02 18.77
N LEU A 464 33.51 8.94 18.10
CA LEU A 464 34.47 7.98 18.65
C LEU A 464 35.93 8.34 18.32
N THR A 465 36.77 8.38 19.36
CA THR A 465 38.23 8.48 19.22
C THR A 465 38.86 7.10 18.96
N ASP A 466 40.14 7.07 18.59
CA ASP A 466 40.87 5.80 18.44
C ASP A 466 40.95 5.01 19.76
N ARG A 467 41.07 5.73 20.89
CA ARG A 467 41.08 5.13 22.22
C ARG A 467 39.75 4.45 22.53
N ASP A 468 38.64 5.14 22.27
CA ASP A 468 37.29 4.62 22.54
C ASP A 468 36.98 3.37 21.69
N ASN A 469 37.33 3.43 20.40
CA ASN A 469 37.23 2.29 19.50
C ASN A 469 38.09 1.10 19.98
N GLY A 470 39.29 1.37 20.53
CA GLY A 470 40.14 0.36 21.15
C GLY A 470 39.51 -0.33 22.36
N LEU A 471 38.61 0.33 23.09
CA LEU A 471 37.90 -0.23 24.24
C LEU A 471 36.68 -1.08 23.82
N LEU A 472 36.00 -0.70 22.72
CA LEU A 472 34.79 -1.38 22.25
C LEU A 472 35.08 -2.57 21.32
N ASN A 473 36.18 -2.52 20.57
CA ASN A 473 36.57 -3.58 19.64
C ASN A 473 36.72 -4.98 20.28
N PRO A 474 37.37 -5.14 21.45
CA PRO A 474 37.47 -6.43 22.13
C PRO A 474 36.11 -6.98 22.61
N LEU A 475 35.08 -6.13 22.67
CA LEU A 475 33.74 -6.49 23.12
C LEU A 475 32.82 -6.88 21.97
N GLY A 476 33.32 -6.96 20.72
CA GLY A 476 32.57 -7.38 19.54
C GLY A 476 31.71 -6.26 18.91
N VAL A 477 31.86 -5.01 19.34
CA VAL A 477 31.03 -3.88 18.87
C VAL A 477 31.60 -3.26 17.59
N ASN A 478 30.77 -3.21 16.54
CA ASN A 478 31.11 -2.53 15.29
C ASN A 478 30.90 -1.02 15.43
N CYS A 479 32.01 -0.31 15.51
CA CYS A 479 32.02 1.13 15.67
C CYS A 479 31.85 1.85 14.32
N LEU A 480 30.93 2.81 14.25
CA LEU A 480 30.82 3.80 13.19
C LEU A 480 31.64 5.03 13.56
N ARG A 481 32.39 5.58 12.60
CA ARG A 481 33.32 6.70 12.85
C ARG A 481 33.18 7.78 11.80
N THR A 482 33.47 9.01 12.19
CA THR A 482 33.54 10.14 11.27
C THR A 482 34.99 10.58 11.10
N PHE A 483 35.46 10.61 9.85
CA PHE A 483 36.79 11.12 9.50
C PHE A 483 36.65 12.45 8.73
N PRO A 484 37.56 13.42 8.90
CA PRO A 484 37.45 14.75 8.28
C PRO A 484 37.32 14.74 6.74
N VAL A 485 37.95 13.78 6.06
CA VAL A 485 37.97 13.71 4.58
C VAL A 485 36.97 12.68 4.02
N ALA A 486 36.69 11.61 4.77
CA ALA A 486 35.85 10.51 4.29
C ALA A 486 34.39 10.57 4.79
N GLY A 487 34.09 11.42 5.78
CA GLY A 487 32.77 11.50 6.40
C GLY A 487 32.48 10.33 7.35
N PRO A 488 31.20 10.08 7.69
CA PRO A 488 30.77 8.94 8.49
C PRO A 488 30.90 7.63 7.72
N LEU A 489 31.49 6.61 8.35
CA LEU A 489 31.77 5.31 7.75
C LEU A 489 31.74 4.17 8.78
N ILE A 490 31.63 2.95 8.28
CA ILE A 490 31.70 1.71 9.08
C ILE A 490 33.17 1.36 9.30
N TRP A 491 33.62 1.27 10.55
CA TRP A 491 35.03 0.97 10.87
C TRP A 491 35.27 -0.47 11.35
N GLY A 492 34.23 -1.15 11.86
CA GLY A 492 34.29 -2.54 12.34
C GLY A 492 33.45 -3.49 11.50
N ALA A 493 33.93 -4.73 11.34
CA ALA A 493 33.20 -5.85 10.76
C ALA A 493 33.46 -7.12 11.60
N ARG A 494 32.86 -7.16 12.78
CA ARG A 494 32.99 -8.21 13.80
C ARG A 494 31.63 -8.80 14.13
N THR A 495 31.65 -10.04 14.59
CA THR A 495 30.51 -10.71 15.20
C THR A 495 30.50 -10.50 16.71
N LEU A 496 29.33 -10.65 17.31
CA LEU A 496 29.02 -10.36 18.72
C LEU A 496 29.56 -11.41 19.70
#